data_AF-S3MVA7-F1
#
_entry.id   AF-S3MVA7-F1
#
_cell.length_a   1.000
_cell.length_b   1.000
_cell.length_c   1.000
_cell.angle_alpha   90.00
_cell.angle_beta   90.00
_cell.angle_gamma   90.00
#
_symmetry.space_group_name_H-M   'P 1'
#
loop_
_entity.id
_entity.type
_entity.pdbx_description
1 polymer ?
#
loop_
_entity_poly.entity_id
_entity_poly.type
_entity_poly.pdbx_seq_one_letter_code
_entity_poly.pdbx_strand_id
1 'polypeptide(L)'
;MITVNSYAEKLEIISSWFDEGPSNDEGIPLYVFTINLTQVDHKLIGEYCYVSNYGKRDDCNNPIRGKKISTGLYQVDFNSSFGGKNGLAEIKFLDKKMYWIVHRFPRYGAYSIPKESTLVLD
;
A
#
# COMPACT_ATOMS: atom_id res chain seq x y z
N MET A 1 -14.02 21.97 38.84
CA MET A 1 -13.09 21.68 37.73
C MET A 1 -13.51 20.36 37.13
N ILE A 2 -14.05 20.36 35.91
CA ILE A 2 -14.39 19.13 35.20
C ILE A 2 -13.15 18.80 34.36
N THR A 3 -12.43 17.75 34.72
CA THR A 3 -11.37 17.17 33.89
C THR A 3 -12.03 16.52 32.69
N VAL A 4 -11.95 17.17 31.54
CA VAL A 4 -12.28 16.54 30.25
C VAL A 4 -11.09 15.65 29.89
N ASN A 5 -11.18 14.36 30.22
CA ASN A 5 -10.29 13.35 29.68
C ASN A 5 -10.58 13.23 28.18
N SER A 6 -9.87 13.99 27.34
CA SER A 6 -9.96 13.86 25.89
C SER A 6 -9.09 12.68 25.43
N TYR A 7 -9.53 11.46 25.71
CA TYR A 7 -9.10 10.32 24.91
C TYR A 7 -9.95 10.31 23.64
N ALA A 8 -9.60 11.18 22.69
CA ALA A 8 -10.10 11.03 21.32
C ALA A 8 -9.59 9.67 20.83
N GLU A 9 -10.53 8.81 20.45
CA GLU A 9 -10.33 7.38 20.24
C GLU A 9 -9.22 7.06 19.25
N LYS A 10 -8.38 6.07 19.64
CA LYS A 10 -7.47 5.35 18.75
C LYS A 10 -8.30 4.58 17.73
N LEU A 11 -8.72 5.26 16.66
CA LEU A 11 -9.48 4.62 15.59
C LEU A 11 -8.55 3.73 14.79
N GLU A 12 -8.73 2.43 14.94
CA GLU A 12 -8.08 1.42 14.11
C GLU A 12 -8.93 1.22 12.85
N ILE A 13 -8.47 1.76 11.72
CA ILE A 13 -9.10 1.52 10.43
C ILE A 13 -8.33 0.39 9.75
N ILE A 14 -9.00 -0.74 9.54
CA ILE A 14 -8.49 -1.86 8.76
C ILE A 14 -9.15 -1.78 7.38
N SER A 15 -8.36 -1.77 6.32
CA SER A 15 -8.86 -1.71 4.95
C SER A 15 -7.98 -2.50 4.00
N SER A 16 -8.61 -3.12 3.02
CA SER A 16 -7.96 -3.85 1.92
C SER A 16 -8.27 -3.13 0.62
N TRP A 17 -7.24 -2.91 -0.19
CA TRP A 17 -7.33 -2.20 -1.46
C TRP A 17 -6.74 -3.05 -2.56
N PHE A 18 -7.32 -3.01 -3.76
CA PHE A 18 -6.80 -3.74 -4.90
C PHE A 18 -6.85 -2.96 -6.23
N ASP A 19 -5.95 -3.29 -7.14
CA ASP A 19 -5.93 -2.93 -8.55
C ASP A 19 -5.60 -4.19 -9.38
N GLU A 20 -6.27 -4.35 -10.52
CA GLU A 20 -6.15 -5.53 -11.37
C GLU A 20 -5.92 -5.11 -12.83
N GLY A 21 -4.91 -5.72 -13.45
CA GLY A 21 -4.59 -5.52 -14.86
C GLY A 21 -5.46 -6.38 -15.79
N PRO A 22 -5.40 -6.14 -17.11
CA PRO A 22 -6.16 -6.93 -18.08
C PRO A 22 -5.80 -8.42 -18.02
N SER A 23 -6.80 -9.29 -18.21
CA SER A 23 -6.61 -10.73 -18.24
C SER A 23 -6.18 -11.26 -19.60
N ASN A 24 -5.48 -12.39 -19.60
CA ASN A 24 -5.25 -13.20 -20.80
C ASN A 24 -6.51 -13.99 -21.19
N ASP A 25 -6.44 -14.78 -22.28
CA ASP A 25 -7.56 -15.60 -22.77
C ASP A 25 -8.03 -16.68 -21.76
N GLU A 26 -7.21 -16.99 -20.76
CA GLU A 26 -7.51 -17.94 -19.69
C GLU A 26 -8.15 -17.25 -18.46
N GLY A 27 -8.37 -15.94 -18.52
CA GLY A 27 -8.93 -15.16 -17.41
C GLY A 27 -7.93 -14.81 -16.31
N ILE A 28 -6.64 -15.09 -16.49
CA ILE A 28 -5.60 -14.76 -15.51
C ILE A 28 -5.18 -13.30 -15.71
N PRO A 29 -5.26 -12.44 -14.67
CA PRO A 29 -4.87 -11.05 -14.78
C PRO A 29 -3.36 -10.89 -14.98
N LEU A 30 -2.97 -9.91 -15.79
CA LEU A 30 -1.56 -9.56 -16.02
C LEU A 30 -0.85 -9.21 -14.72
N TYR A 31 -1.55 -8.50 -13.84
CA TYR A 31 -1.13 -8.22 -12.48
C TYR A 31 -2.32 -8.10 -11.54
N VAL A 32 -2.07 -8.37 -10.26
CA VAL A 32 -2.95 -8.02 -9.14
C VAL A 32 -2.09 -7.31 -8.11
N PHE A 33 -2.50 -6.11 -7.73
CA PHE A 33 -1.86 -5.33 -6.68
C PHE A 33 -2.81 -5.23 -5.50
N THR A 34 -2.46 -5.78 -4.35
CA THR A 34 -3.21 -5.61 -3.10
C THR A 34 -2.40 -4.90 -2.04
N ILE A 35 -3.08 -4.09 -1.23
CA ILE A 35 -2.51 -3.46 -0.04
C ILE A 35 -3.50 -3.60 1.12
N ASN A 36 -3.05 -4.22 2.21
CA ASN A 36 -3.77 -4.28 3.47
C ASN A 36 -3.19 -3.25 4.42
N LEU A 37 -4.05 -2.40 4.98
CA LEU A 37 -3.65 -1.27 5.81
C LEU A 37 -4.38 -1.28 7.13
N THR A 38 -3.62 -1.04 8.19
CA THR A 38 -4.12 -0.66 9.52
C THR A 38 -3.65 0.76 9.82
N GLN A 39 -4.59 1.67 10.00
CA GLN A 39 -4.28 3.02 10.45
C GLN A 39 -4.46 3.13 11.96
N VAL A 40 -3.45 3.65 12.65
CA VAL A 40 -3.49 3.93 14.09
C VAL A 40 -2.90 5.33 14.31
N ASP A 41 -3.75 6.27 14.74
CA ASP A 41 -3.40 7.68 14.93
C ASP A 41 -2.79 8.32 13.65
N HIS A 42 -1.49 8.64 13.69
CA HIS A 42 -0.72 9.23 12.60
C HIS A 42 0.18 8.23 11.86
N LYS A 43 0.06 6.95 12.20
CA LYS A 43 0.83 5.86 11.61
C LYS A 43 -0.07 5.03 10.69
N LEU A 44 0.51 4.64 9.57
CA LEU A 44 -0.07 3.67 8.67
C LEU A 44 0.86 2.46 8.70
N ILE A 45 0.34 1.28 9.00
CA ILE A 45 1.10 0.03 8.91
C ILE A 45 0.34 -0.92 8.01
N GLY A 46 1.04 -1.87 7.42
CA GLY A 46 0.37 -2.82 6.54
C GLY A 46 1.35 -3.67 5.78
N GLU A 47 0.83 -4.26 4.73
CA GLU A 47 1.60 -5.04 3.78
C GLU A 47 1.05 -4.89 2.38
N TYR A 48 1.92 -5.07 1.40
CA TYR A 48 1.52 -5.14 0.01
C TYR A 48 1.86 -6.48 -0.63
N CYS A 49 1.12 -6.81 -1.68
CA CYS A 49 1.34 -7.95 -2.54
C CYS A 49 1.16 -7.54 -4.00
N TYR A 50 2.19 -7.73 -4.82
CA TYR A 50 2.15 -7.47 -6.25
C TYR A 50 2.47 -8.73 -7.04
N VAL A 51 1.41 -9.41 -7.48
CA VAL A 51 1.49 -10.58 -8.34
C VAL A 51 1.46 -10.09 -9.78
N SER A 52 2.43 -10.48 -10.60
CA SER A 52 2.57 -10.02 -11.98
C SER A 52 3.00 -11.14 -12.91
N ASN A 53 2.98 -10.86 -14.21
CA ASN A 53 3.31 -11.82 -15.26
C ASN A 53 2.38 -13.05 -15.18
N TYR A 54 1.07 -12.80 -15.09
CA TYR A 54 0.05 -13.85 -15.04
C TYR A 54 0.31 -14.88 -13.92
N GLY A 55 0.62 -14.40 -12.71
CA GLY A 55 0.90 -15.25 -11.56
C GLY A 55 2.35 -15.75 -11.43
N LYS A 56 3.24 -15.48 -12.40
CA LYS A 56 4.61 -16.04 -12.40
C LYS A 56 5.61 -15.26 -11.55
N ARG A 57 5.26 -14.05 -11.11
CA ARG A 57 6.10 -13.23 -10.21
C ARG A 57 5.27 -12.74 -9.03
N ASP A 58 5.64 -13.21 -7.85
CA ASP A 58 4.95 -12.94 -6.59
C ASP A 58 5.87 -12.09 -5.68
N ASP A 59 5.61 -10.78 -5.59
CA ASP A 59 6.27 -9.85 -4.65
C ASP A 59 5.32 -9.51 -3.50
N CYS A 60 5.15 -10.44 -2.56
CA CYS A 60 4.18 -10.35 -1.48
C CYS A 60 4.79 -10.50 -0.07
N ASN A 61 3.95 -10.32 0.95
CA ASN A 61 4.33 -10.24 2.37
C ASN A 61 5.32 -9.10 2.65
N ASN A 62 5.17 -8.00 1.91
CA ASN A 62 6.07 -6.87 1.99
C ASN A 62 5.54 -5.83 2.99
N PRO A 63 6.19 -5.67 4.16
CA PRO A 63 5.71 -4.74 5.16
C PRO A 63 5.87 -3.30 4.65
N ILE A 64 4.85 -2.49 4.93
CA ILE A 64 4.87 -1.05 4.69
C ILE A 64 4.67 -0.30 5.99
N ARG A 65 5.35 0.83 6.09
CA ARG A 65 5.25 1.73 7.24
C ARG A 65 5.13 3.15 6.73
N GLY A 66 4.01 3.78 7.05
CA GLY A 66 3.67 5.12 6.64
C GLY A 66 3.60 6.11 7.79
N LYS A 67 3.99 7.33 7.46
CA LYS A 67 3.79 8.52 8.29
C LYS A 67 2.82 9.45 7.60
N LYS A 68 1.82 9.94 8.34
CA LYS A 68 0.89 10.96 7.84
C LYS A 68 1.64 12.25 7.53
N ILE A 69 1.43 12.78 6.33
CA ILE A 69 1.94 14.09 5.88
C ILE A 69 0.85 15.15 6.00
N SER A 70 -0.36 14.81 5.57
CA SER A 70 -1.56 15.65 5.70
C SER A 70 -2.82 14.78 5.67
N THR A 71 -4.01 15.39 5.68
CA THR A 71 -5.28 14.63 5.64
C THR A 71 -5.36 13.77 4.38
N GLY A 72 -5.48 12.46 4.56
CA GLY A 72 -5.54 11.49 3.46
C GLY A 72 -4.20 11.24 2.75
N LEU A 73 -3.09 11.85 3.19
CA LEU A 73 -1.79 11.74 2.53
C LEU A 73 -0.73 11.13 3.46
N TYR A 74 -0.09 10.07 2.99
CA TYR A 74 0.91 9.31 3.75
C TYR A 74 2.14 9.08 2.88
N GLN A 75 3.31 9.25 3.48
CA GLN A 75 4.57 8.80 2.89
C GLN A 75 4.89 7.42 3.48
N VAL A 76 5.15 6.43 2.64
CA VAL A 76 5.35 5.03 3.03
C VAL A 76 6.72 4.52 2.63
N ASP A 77 7.44 3.95 3.59
CA ASP A 77 8.63 3.14 3.32
C ASP A 77 8.21 1.70 3.05
N PHE A 78 8.86 1.08 2.07
CA PHE A 78 8.60 -0.30 1.69
C PHE A 78 9.86 -1.01 1.19
N ASN A 79 9.85 -2.34 1.28
CA ASN A 79 10.84 -3.22 0.70
C ASN A 79 10.14 -4.23 -0.22
N SER A 80 10.91 -4.89 -1.07
CA SER A 80 10.46 -6.00 -1.89
C SER A 80 10.99 -7.33 -1.33
N SER A 81 10.24 -8.40 -1.54
CA SER A 81 10.58 -9.75 -1.13
C SER A 81 11.70 -10.32 -2.00
N PHE A 82 11.91 -9.74 -3.20
CA PHE A 82 13.05 -10.01 -4.08
C PHE A 82 14.34 -9.28 -3.69
N GLY A 83 14.44 -8.84 -2.43
CA GLY A 83 15.66 -8.27 -1.85
C GLY A 83 15.83 -6.77 -2.07
N GLY A 84 14.97 -6.11 -2.85
CA GLY A 84 14.98 -4.65 -2.99
C GLY A 84 14.68 -3.94 -1.68
N LYS A 85 15.49 -2.94 -1.30
CA LYS A 85 15.35 -2.20 -0.03
C LYS A 85 15.20 -0.68 -0.17
N ASN A 86 14.64 -0.03 0.84
CA ASN A 86 14.56 1.43 0.98
C ASN A 86 13.71 2.11 -0.11
N GLY A 87 12.65 1.43 -0.56
CA GLY A 87 11.63 2.02 -1.40
C GLY A 87 10.86 3.10 -0.65
N LEU A 88 10.40 4.11 -1.38
CA LEU A 88 9.59 5.21 -0.85
C LEU A 88 8.44 5.49 -1.80
N ALA A 89 7.23 5.43 -1.27
CA ALA A 89 6.01 5.76 -1.98
C ALA A 89 5.18 6.79 -1.22
N GLU A 90 4.18 7.30 -1.90
CA GLU A 90 3.08 8.08 -1.37
C GLU A 90 1.80 7.26 -1.52
N ILE A 91 0.97 7.29 -0.47
CA ILE A 91 -0.40 6.83 -0.49
C ILE A 91 -1.30 8.05 -0.28
N LYS A 92 -2.21 8.26 -1.21
CA LYS A 92 -3.25 9.30 -1.13
C LYS A 92 -4.63 8.68 -1.19
N PHE A 93 -5.43 8.91 -0.16
CA PHE A 93 -6.86 8.60 -0.15
C PHE A 93 -7.64 9.78 -0.68
N LEU A 94 -8.44 9.56 -1.71
CA LEU A 94 -9.36 10.54 -2.26
C LEU A 94 -10.62 9.82 -2.72
N ASP A 95 -11.76 10.25 -2.19
CA ASP A 95 -13.06 9.60 -2.37
C ASP A 95 -13.01 8.10 -2.00
N LYS A 96 -13.35 7.22 -2.95
CA LYS A 96 -13.35 5.76 -2.79
C LYS A 96 -12.12 5.09 -3.43
N LYS A 97 -11.04 5.84 -3.58
CA LYS A 97 -9.81 5.38 -4.26
C LYS A 97 -8.59 5.64 -3.39
N MET A 98 -7.62 4.75 -3.53
CA MET A 98 -6.28 4.92 -3.00
C MET A 98 -5.30 5.04 -4.16
N TYR A 99 -4.57 6.14 -4.20
CA TYR A 99 -3.53 6.39 -5.18
C TYR A 99 -2.19 6.01 -4.57
N TRP A 100 -1.44 5.15 -5.27
CA TRP A 100 -0.08 4.74 -4.93
C TRP A 100 0.89 5.38 -5.92
N ILE A 101 1.94 6.04 -5.41
CA ILE A 101 2.97 6.68 -6.25
C ILE A 101 4.36 6.43 -5.65
N VAL A 102 5.21 5.67 -6.33
CA VAL A 102 6.60 5.44 -5.90
C VAL A 102 7.45 6.67 -6.22
N HIS A 103 8.02 7.34 -5.23
CA HIS A 103 9.00 8.41 -5.45
C HIS A 103 10.42 7.87 -5.61
N ARG A 104 10.74 6.76 -4.95
CA ARG A 104 12.04 6.10 -5.01
C ARG A 104 11.85 4.59 -5.03
N PHE A 105 12.28 3.94 -6.09
CA PHE A 105 12.26 2.47 -6.15
C PHE A 105 13.26 1.84 -5.16
N PRO A 106 12.98 0.61 -4.70
CA PRO A 106 13.94 -0.15 -3.90
C PRO A 106 15.29 -0.32 -4.61
N ARG A 107 16.36 -0.39 -3.82
CA ARG A 107 17.76 -0.55 -4.26
C ARG A 107 18.32 -1.91 -3.81
N TYR A 108 19.44 -2.32 -4.40
CA TYR A 108 20.23 -3.50 -4.01
C TYR A 108 19.53 -4.87 -4.18
N GLY A 109 18.42 -4.91 -4.91
CA GLY A 109 17.68 -6.12 -5.23
C GLY A 109 16.57 -5.82 -6.23
N ALA A 110 15.85 -6.86 -6.64
CA ALA A 110 14.75 -6.70 -7.59
C ALA A 110 13.46 -6.24 -6.89
N TYR A 111 12.49 -5.83 -7.69
CA TYR A 111 11.12 -5.47 -7.29
C TYR A 111 10.21 -5.66 -8.50
N SER A 112 8.90 -5.77 -8.28
CA SER A 112 7.91 -5.76 -9.36
C SER A 112 6.85 -4.66 -9.21
N ILE A 113 6.80 -4.00 -8.06
CA ILE A 113 5.82 -2.94 -7.76
C ILE A 113 5.74 -1.86 -8.85
N PRO A 114 4.54 -1.40 -9.25
CA PRO A 114 4.37 -0.37 -10.26
C PRO A 114 4.82 1.00 -9.73
N LYS A 115 5.20 1.88 -10.66
CA LYS A 115 5.49 3.29 -10.36
C LYS A 115 4.26 3.99 -9.78
N GLU A 116 3.10 3.74 -10.37
CA GLU A 116 1.82 4.36 -10.06
C GLU A 116 0.72 3.31 -10.16
N SER A 117 -0.29 3.39 -9.29
CA SER A 117 -1.51 2.60 -9.39
C SER A 117 -2.66 3.33 -8.69
N THR A 118 -3.89 3.04 -9.14
CA THR A 118 -5.12 3.50 -8.50
C THR A 118 -5.89 2.29 -8.03
N LEU A 119 -5.93 2.09 -6.72
CA LEU A 119 -6.60 0.96 -6.10
C LEU A 119 -8.00 1.36 -5.62
N VAL A 120 -8.91 0.39 -5.65
CA VAL A 120 -10.26 0.48 -5.11
C VAL A 120 -10.36 -0.36 -3.84
N LEU A 121 -11.34 -0.06 -2.99
CA LEU A 121 -11.59 -0.85 -1.79
C LEU A 121 -12.07 -2.25 -2.21
N ASP A 122 -11.48 -3.29 -1.63
CA ASP A 122 -11.90 -4.69 -1.75
C ASP A 122 -13.17 -4.98 -0.93
#